data_AF-A0A1Z8SVU5-F1
#
_entry.id   AF-A0A1Z8SVU5-F1
#
_cell.length_a   1.000
_cell.length_b   1.000
_cell.length_c   1.000
_cell.angle_alpha   90.00
_cell.angle_beta   90.00
_cell.angle_gamma   90.00
#
_symmetry.space_group_name_H-M   'P 1'
#
loop_
_entity.id
_entity.type
_entity.pdbx_description
1 polymer ?
#
loop_
_entity_poly.entity_id
_entity_poly.type
_entity_poly.pdbx_seq_one_letter_code
_entity_poly.pdbx_strand_id
1 'polypeptide(L)'
;MSKLTISILVLLTVIGGGGAIGIVWLRMDISDVAAKCGVLEDEREVLSREVQELRGQRSWVLRPSTLASMVEGRLSMPAPRQTFHVSESDMIKKLGKYHRSDVVAANNGVPGDSPGRMR
;
A
#
# COMPACT_ATOMS: atom_id res chain seq x y z
N MET A 1 -56.54 -48.49 -11.14
CA MET A 1 -55.42 -47.53 -11.26
C MET A 1 -54.23 -48.26 -11.87
N SER A 2 -53.64 -47.71 -12.93
CA SER A 2 -52.53 -48.38 -13.63
C SER A 2 -51.23 -48.18 -12.83
N LYS A 3 -50.34 -49.18 -12.86
CA LYS A 3 -49.03 -49.13 -12.19
C LYS A 3 -48.19 -47.94 -12.67
N LEU A 4 -48.37 -47.53 -13.94
CA LEU A 4 -47.75 -46.35 -14.54
C LEU A 4 -48.25 -45.04 -13.93
N THR A 5 -49.55 -44.95 -13.60
CA THR A 5 -50.10 -43.73 -12.99
C THR A 5 -49.55 -43.52 -11.58
N ILE A 6 -49.38 -44.62 -10.85
CA ILE A 6 -48.80 -44.61 -9.49
C ILE A 6 -47.31 -44.24 -9.56
N SER A 7 -46.54 -44.81 -10.50
CA SER A 7 -45.11 -44.49 -10.63
C SER A 7 -44.86 -43.03 -11.02
N ILE A 8 -45.69 -42.45 -11.89
CA ILE A 8 -45.58 -41.04 -12.30
C ILE A 8 -45.89 -40.11 -11.12
N LEU A 9 -46.90 -40.42 -10.31
CA LEU A 9 -47.24 -39.66 -9.10
C LEU A 9 -46.10 -39.66 -8.07
N VAL A 10 -45.46 -40.82 -7.87
CA VAL A 10 -44.30 -40.92 -6.97
C VAL A 10 -43.11 -40.13 -7.51
N LEU A 11 -42.84 -40.17 -8.82
CA LEU A 11 -41.76 -39.41 -9.43
C LEU A 11 -41.97 -37.89 -9.26
N LEU A 12 -43.19 -37.41 -9.53
CA LEU A 12 -43.54 -35.98 -9.39
C LEU A 12 -43.41 -35.48 -7.96
N THR A 13 -43.81 -36.30 -6.97
CA THR A 13 -43.71 -35.92 -5.56
C THR A 13 -42.26 -35.89 -5.08
N VAL A 14 -41.41 -36.81 -5.52
CA VAL A 14 -39.98 -36.81 -5.17
C VAL A 14 -39.24 -35.64 -5.81
N ILE A 15 -39.48 -35.35 -7.10
CA ILE A 15 -38.83 -34.22 -7.79
C ILE A 15 -39.31 -32.89 -7.23
N GLY A 16 -40.62 -32.73 -7.00
CA GLY A 16 -41.18 -31.51 -6.43
C GLY A 16 -40.71 -31.28 -4.99
N GLY A 17 -40.71 -32.32 -4.16
CA GLY A 17 -40.25 -32.25 -2.77
C GLY A 17 -38.75 -31.97 -2.66
N GLY A 18 -37.93 -32.68 -3.44
CA GLY A 18 -36.48 -32.48 -3.47
C GLY A 18 -36.09 -31.10 -4.00
N GLY A 19 -36.78 -30.62 -5.03
CA GLY A 19 -36.58 -29.28 -5.59
C GLY A 19 -36.91 -28.17 -4.58
N ALA A 20 -37.98 -28.32 -3.81
CA ALA A 20 -38.36 -27.35 -2.78
C ALA A 20 -37.28 -27.22 -1.68
N ILE A 21 -36.73 -28.35 -1.22
CA ILE A 21 -35.65 -28.35 -0.20
C ILE A 21 -34.39 -27.70 -0.78
N GLY A 22 -34.03 -28.02 -2.02
CA GLY A 22 -32.86 -27.42 -2.69
C GLY A 22 -32.95 -25.90 -2.82
N ILE A 23 -34.13 -25.36 -3.14
CA ILE A 23 -34.34 -23.91 -3.26
C ILE A 23 -34.18 -23.21 -1.90
N VAL A 24 -34.69 -23.81 -0.82
CA VAL A 24 -34.52 -23.26 0.54
C VAL A 24 -33.05 -23.26 0.95
N TRP A 25 -32.32 -24.33 0.64
CA TRP A 25 -30.88 -24.43 0.92
C TRP A 25 -30.08 -23.36 0.17
N LEU A 26 -30.35 -23.20 -1.13
CA LEU A 26 -29.71 -22.16 -1.94
C LEU A 26 -30.00 -20.74 -1.39
N ARG A 27 -31.24 -20.49 -0.95
CA ARG A 27 -31.60 -19.21 -0.33
C ARG A 27 -30.84 -18.97 0.99
N MET A 28 -30.63 -20.02 1.78
CA MET A 28 -29.87 -19.94 3.02
C MET A 28 -28.37 -19.68 2.74
N ASP A 29 -27.79 -20.38 1.77
CA ASP A 29 -26.40 -20.16 1.34
C ASP A 29 -26.17 -18.72 0.84
N ILE A 30 -27.10 -18.19 0.03
CA ILE A 30 -27.03 -16.80 -0.45
C ILE A 30 -27.11 -15.82 0.73
N SER A 31 -27.96 -16.09 1.72
CA SER A 31 -28.09 -15.26 2.91
C SER A 31 -26.81 -15.25 3.75
N ASP A 32 -26.17 -16.41 3.92
CA ASP A 32 -24.91 -16.52 4.66
C ASP A 32 -23.76 -15.80 3.96
N VAL A 33 -23.70 -15.91 2.63
CA VAL A 33 -22.72 -15.16 1.82
C VAL A 33 -23.01 -13.66 1.91
N ALA A 34 -24.26 -13.23 1.86
CA ALA A 34 -24.62 -11.82 1.99
C ALA A 34 -24.23 -11.26 3.38
N ALA A 35 -24.45 -12.03 4.45
CA ALA A 35 -24.02 -11.64 5.80
C ALA A 35 -22.50 -11.46 5.89
N LYS A 36 -21.72 -12.39 5.30
CA LYS A 36 -20.25 -12.28 5.24
C LYS A 36 -19.80 -11.08 4.40
N CYS A 37 -20.44 -10.82 3.26
CA CYS A 37 -20.15 -9.64 2.44
C CYS A 37 -20.43 -8.34 3.23
N GLY A 38 -21.50 -8.29 4.02
CA GLY A 38 -21.80 -7.13 4.87
C GLY A 38 -20.69 -6.84 5.89
N VAL A 39 -20.20 -7.87 6.59
CA VAL A 39 -19.07 -7.71 7.54
C VAL A 39 -17.82 -7.23 6.82
N LEU A 40 -17.50 -7.80 5.66
CA LEU A 40 -16.33 -7.39 4.87
C LEU A 40 -16.46 -5.96 4.33
N GLU A 41 -17.67 -5.51 4.01
CA GLU A 41 -17.94 -4.15 3.56
C GLU A 41 -17.75 -3.14 4.71
N ASP A 42 -18.23 -3.45 5.91
CA ASP A 42 -18.00 -2.64 7.11
C ASP A 42 -16.51 -2.51 7.42
N GLU A 43 -15.77 -3.63 7.41
CA GLU A 43 -14.31 -3.61 7.61
C GLU A 43 -13.61 -2.77 6.54
N ARG A 44 -14.07 -2.88 5.28
CA ARG A 44 -13.56 -2.07 4.16
C ARG A 44 -13.82 -0.59 4.37
N GLU A 45 -14.98 -0.21 4.88
CA GLU A 45 -15.31 1.18 5.16
C GLU A 45 -14.39 1.76 6.23
N VAL A 46 -14.18 1.03 7.34
CA VAL A 46 -13.28 1.45 8.43
C VAL A 46 -11.85 1.66 7.91
N LEU A 47 -11.31 0.67 7.20
CA LEU A 47 -9.97 0.75 6.59
C LEU A 47 -9.87 1.93 5.61
N SER A 48 -10.91 2.21 4.83
CA SER A 48 -10.90 3.33 3.89
C SER A 48 -10.82 4.69 4.60
N ARG A 49 -11.52 4.84 5.73
CA ARG A 49 -11.49 6.05 6.55
C ARG A 49 -10.10 6.25 7.15
N GLU A 50 -9.52 5.21 7.75
CA GLU A 50 -8.18 5.26 8.32
C GLU A 50 -7.11 5.61 7.27
N VAL A 51 -7.17 4.99 6.08
CA VAL A 51 -6.25 5.31 4.98
C VAL A 51 -6.39 6.77 4.54
N GLN A 52 -7.61 7.31 4.53
CA GLN A 52 -7.84 8.71 4.18
C GLN A 52 -7.29 9.66 5.25
N GLU A 53 -7.45 9.35 6.53
CA GLU A 53 -6.85 10.11 7.63
C GLU A 53 -5.31 10.11 7.55
N LEU A 54 -4.70 8.93 7.34
CA LEU A 54 -3.25 8.80 7.19
C LEU A 54 -2.72 9.58 5.97
N ARG A 55 -3.43 9.55 4.85
CA ARG A 55 -3.11 10.38 3.66
C ARG A 55 -3.23 11.87 3.99
N GLY A 56 -4.24 12.26 4.77
CA GLY A 56 -4.41 13.61 5.28
C GLY A 56 -3.23 14.05 6.14
N GLN A 57 -2.81 13.24 7.10
CA GLN A 57 -1.65 13.50 7.95
C GLN A 57 -0.36 13.60 7.13
N ARG A 58 -0.11 12.64 6.21
CA ARG A 58 1.05 12.68 5.32
C ARG A 58 1.08 13.98 4.50
N SER A 59 -0.06 14.42 3.98
CA SER A 59 -0.15 15.70 3.25
C SER A 59 0.16 16.90 4.15
N TRP A 60 -0.26 16.86 5.43
CA TRP A 60 -0.04 17.93 6.39
C TRP A 60 1.43 18.04 6.82
N VAL A 61 2.10 16.91 7.02
CA VAL A 61 3.54 16.83 7.34
C VAL A 61 4.39 17.33 6.17
N LEU A 62 3.99 17.04 4.93
CA LEU A 62 4.69 17.48 3.72
C LEU A 62 4.46 18.96 3.37
N ARG A 63 3.62 19.69 4.10
CA ARG A 63 3.44 21.13 3.86
C ARG A 63 4.76 21.86 4.14
N PRO A 64 5.19 22.81 3.28
CA PRO A 64 6.45 23.52 3.43
C PRO A 64 6.61 24.24 4.78
N SER A 65 5.53 24.77 5.36
CA SER A 65 5.54 25.41 6.68
C SER A 65 5.84 24.41 7.80
N THR A 66 5.19 23.24 7.77
CA THR A 66 5.41 22.18 8.76
C THR A 66 6.81 21.58 8.61
N LEU A 67 7.26 21.32 7.38
CA LEU A 67 8.62 20.89 7.08
C LEU A 67 9.67 21.89 7.58
N ALA A 68 9.46 23.19 7.32
CA ALA A 68 10.36 24.24 7.81
C ALA A 68 10.46 24.22 9.34
N SER A 69 9.35 24.06 10.06
CA SER A 69 9.36 23.94 11.53
C SER A 69 10.01 22.64 12.04
N MET A 70 9.87 21.52 11.34
CA MET A 70 10.49 20.24 11.72
C MET A 70 12.02 20.23 11.51
N VAL A 71 12.52 21.01 10.54
CA VAL A 71 13.95 21.11 10.21
C VAL A 71 14.59 22.40 10.76
N GLU A 72 13.81 23.23 11.46
CA GLU A 72 14.28 24.45 12.10
C GLU A 72 15.41 24.11 13.10
N GLY A 73 16.58 24.74 12.92
CA GLY A 73 17.78 24.48 13.71
C GLY A 73 18.61 23.25 13.31
N ARG A 74 18.11 22.36 12.42
CA ARG A 74 18.93 21.27 11.83
C ARG A 74 19.60 21.67 10.52
N LEU A 75 19.00 22.63 9.80
CA LEU A 75 19.56 23.22 8.57
C LEU A 75 20.41 24.48 8.84
N SER A 76 20.59 24.91 10.09
CA SER A 76 21.43 26.08 10.37
C SER A 76 22.88 25.73 10.10
N MET A 77 23.52 26.47 9.19
CA MET A 77 24.94 26.28 8.89
C MET A 77 25.76 26.54 10.16
N PRO A 78 26.59 25.58 10.63
CA PRO A 78 27.40 25.78 11.81
C PRO A 78 28.34 26.96 11.61
N ALA A 79 28.71 27.64 12.71
CA ALA A 79 29.53 28.84 12.64
C ALA A 79 30.82 28.57 11.83
N PRO A 80 31.36 29.55 11.09
CA PRO A 80 32.55 29.38 10.25
C PRO A 80 33.78 28.80 10.98
N ARG A 81 33.82 28.92 12.32
CA ARG A 81 34.83 28.32 13.20
C ARG A 81 34.75 26.79 13.32
N GLN A 82 33.62 26.19 12.96
CA GLN A 82 33.34 24.75 13.02
C GLN A 82 33.29 24.11 11.63
N THR A 83 33.34 24.90 10.55
CA THR A 83 33.38 24.42 9.17
C THR A 83 34.81 24.41 8.66
N PHE A 84 35.32 23.24 8.28
CA PHE A 84 36.60 23.10 7.59
C PHE A 84 36.37 23.00 6.09
N HIS A 85 36.84 23.99 5.34
CA HIS A 85 36.90 23.90 3.88
C HIS A 85 38.18 23.16 3.51
N VAL A 86 38.04 21.89 3.11
CA VAL A 86 39.17 21.07 2.70
C VAL A 86 39.35 21.20 1.19
N SER A 87 40.49 21.75 0.77
CA SER A 87 40.91 21.73 -0.63
C SER A 87 41.41 20.33 -1.02
N GLU A 88 41.33 19.94 -2.30
CA GLU A 88 41.86 18.65 -2.76
C GLU A 88 43.33 18.46 -2.36
N SER A 89 44.11 19.54 -2.38
CA SER A 89 45.51 19.55 -1.98
C SER A 89 45.73 19.29 -0.48
N ASP A 90 44.80 19.71 0.39
CA ASP A 90 44.85 19.47 1.83
C ASP A 90 44.43 18.05 2.20
N MET A 91 43.48 17.47 1.46
CA MET A 91 43.11 16.06 1.58
C MET A 91 44.31 15.15 1.33
N ILE A 92 45.02 15.36 0.21
CA ILE A 92 46.17 14.53 -0.19
C ILE A 92 47.33 14.64 0.82
N LYS A 93 47.57 15.85 1.36
CA LYS A 93 48.60 16.07 2.38
C LYS A 93 48.26 15.44 3.73
N LYS A 94 46.98 15.45 4.13
CA LYS A 94 46.53 14.93 5.44
C LYS A 94 46.29 13.42 5.43
N LEU A 95 45.82 12.84 4.33
CA LEU A 95 45.66 11.39 4.13
C LEU A 95 46.96 10.67 3.76
N GLY A 96 48.12 11.30 4.00
CA GLY A 96 49.44 10.76 3.71
C GLY A 96 49.52 9.25 4.00
N LYS A 97 49.52 8.46 2.93
CA LYS A 97 49.60 6.99 2.91
C LYS A 97 48.38 6.25 3.45
N TYR A 98 47.17 6.47 2.91
CA TYR A 98 46.10 5.47 3.04
C TYR A 98 46.26 4.36 1.99
N HIS A 99 46.55 3.15 2.50
CA HIS A 99 46.45 1.91 1.74
C HIS A 99 45.01 1.76 1.24
N ARG A 100 44.85 1.44 -0.04
CA ARG A 100 43.56 1.25 -0.72
C ARG A 100 42.74 0.19 0.02
N SER A 101 41.84 0.60 0.90
CA SER A 101 40.73 -0.24 1.34
C SER A 101 39.59 -0.04 0.35
N ASP A 102 39.25 -1.14 -0.31
CA ASP A 102 38.29 -1.24 -1.40
C ASP A 102 36.96 -0.51 -1.16
N VAL A 103 36.53 0.18 -2.23
CA VAL A 103 35.15 0.31 -2.71
C VAL A 103 34.09 0.53 -1.62
N VAL A 104 33.89 1.79 -1.24
CA VAL A 104 32.56 2.24 -0.77
C VAL A 104 31.79 2.69 -2.01
N ALA A 105 30.93 1.80 -2.50
CA ALA A 105 29.98 2.10 -3.57
C ALA A 105 28.96 3.12 -3.06
N ALA A 106 29.23 4.41 -3.26
CA ALA A 106 28.22 5.45 -3.20
C ALA A 106 27.34 5.33 -4.45
N ASN A 107 26.28 4.52 -4.36
CA ASN A 107 25.23 4.48 -5.36
C ASN A 107 24.37 5.75 -5.21
N ASN A 108 24.91 6.89 -5.65
CA ASN A 108 24.14 8.08 -5.88
C ASN A 108 23.56 7.97 -7.28
N GLY A 109 22.31 7.52 -7.36
CA GLY A 109 21.53 7.52 -8.60
C GLY A 109 21.53 8.92 -9.21
N VAL A 110 22.11 9.04 -10.40
CA VAL A 110 22.09 10.25 -11.22
C VAL A 110 20.67 10.40 -11.79
N PRO A 111 19.92 11.47 -11.47
CA PRO A 111 18.74 11.80 -12.25
C PRO A 111 19.21 12.37 -13.60
N GLY A 112 18.87 11.65 -14.66
CA GLY A 112 19.18 12.02 -16.04
C GLY A 112 18.68 13.43 -16.37
N ASP A 113 19.63 14.24 -16.81
CA ASP A 113 19.46 15.47 -17.56
C ASP A 113 18.48 15.23 -18.73
N SER A 114 17.30 15.85 -18.66
CA SER A 114 16.41 16.00 -19.80
C SER A 114 16.61 17.43 -20.32
N PRO A 115 17.34 17.64 -21.43
CA PRO A 115 17.43 18.97 -21.98
C PRO A 115 16.12 19.32 -22.69
N GLY A 116 15.43 20.28 -22.11
CA GLY A 116 14.32 20.98 -22.74
C GLY A 116 14.75 21.67 -24.04
N ARG A 117 14.01 21.35 -25.10
CA ARG A 117 13.52 22.24 -26.16
C ARG A 117 14.05 23.69 -26.15
N MET A 118 14.86 24.04 -27.16
CA MET A 118 14.80 25.36 -27.81
C MET A 118 15.11 25.26 -29.30
N ARG A 119 14.22 25.90 -30.07
CA ARG A 119 14.14 26.13 -31.53
C ARG A 119 13.71 24.96 -32.40
#